data_AF-E6TTX4-F1
#
_entry.id   AF-E6TTX4-F1
#
_cell.length_a   1.000
_cell.length_b   1.000
_cell.length_c   1.000
_cell.angle_alpha   90.00
_cell.angle_beta   90.00
_cell.angle_gamma   90.00
#
_symmetry.space_group_name_H-M   'P 1'
#
loop_
_entity.id
_entity.type
_entity.pdbx_description
1 polymer ?
#
loop_
_entity_poly.entity_id
_entity_poly.type
_entity_poly.pdbx_seq_one_letter_code
_entity_poly.pdbx_strand_id
1 'polypeptide(L)'
;MLRRVIIKEEFVAITGDYKLAIVLNQLLEYAQQYASFVHVEYEEENGQNIPLIVNTGGWFNVTSEEVARQTLMNISSKTMREYIKALVKKGWVEERDNPSHKWNRTKQYRVNHDQVRKSLLHVGYDSTVLTIEG
;
A
#
# COMPACT_ATOMS: atom_id res chain seq x y z
N MET A 1 17.56 5.12 -11.56
CA MET A 1 16.14 5.50 -11.81
C MET A 1 15.88 6.87 -11.23
N LEU A 2 15.14 7.71 -11.96
CA LEU A 2 14.71 9.01 -11.48
C LEU A 2 13.38 8.85 -10.74
N ARG A 3 13.31 9.27 -9.46
CA ARG A 3 12.05 9.25 -8.68
C ARG A 3 11.24 10.50 -8.98
N ARG A 4 9.96 10.32 -9.29
CA ARG A 4 8.99 11.40 -9.51
C ARG A 4 7.74 11.08 -8.72
N VAL A 5 7.15 12.12 -8.13
CA VAL A 5 5.87 12.02 -7.43
C VAL A 5 4.86 12.78 -8.26
N ILE A 6 3.81 12.09 -8.69
CA ILE A 6 2.76 12.64 -9.54
C ILE A 6 1.52 12.81 -8.67
N ILE A 7 0.99 14.04 -8.63
CA ILE A 7 -0.32 14.30 -8.03
C ILE A 7 -1.35 14.05 -9.13
N LYS A 8 -2.21 13.07 -8.90
CA LYS A 8 -3.30 12.68 -9.81
C LYS A 8 -4.60 13.32 -9.34
N GLU A 9 -5.23 14.11 -10.20
CA GLU A 9 -6.42 14.91 -9.88
C GLU A 9 -7.55 14.03 -9.33
N GLU A 10 -7.76 12.87 -9.93
CA GLU A 10 -8.80 11.90 -9.55
C GLU A 10 -8.59 11.37 -8.13
N PHE A 11 -7.34 11.23 -7.68
CA PHE A 11 -7.04 10.86 -6.31
C PHE A 11 -7.23 12.04 -5.36
N VAL A 12 -6.88 13.26 -5.77
CA VAL A 12 -7.19 14.47 -4.97
C VAL A 12 -8.70 14.62 -4.80
N ALA A 13 -9.49 14.34 -5.84
CA ALA A 13 -10.94 14.45 -5.81
C ALA A 13 -11.57 13.50 -4.79
N ILE A 14 -11.10 12.24 -4.71
CA ILE A 14 -11.63 11.29 -3.71
C ILE A 14 -11.04 11.54 -2.31
N THR A 15 -9.77 11.93 -2.18
CA THR A 15 -9.15 12.12 -0.87
C THR A 15 -9.46 13.47 -0.23
N GLY A 16 -9.74 14.50 -1.03
CA GLY A 16 -9.86 15.89 -0.61
C GLY A 16 -8.54 16.53 -0.15
N ASP A 17 -7.41 15.80 -0.25
CA ASP A 17 -6.10 16.24 0.22
C ASP A 17 -5.01 15.63 -0.67
N TYR A 18 -4.18 16.46 -1.30
CA TYR A 18 -3.14 16.01 -2.21
C TYR A 18 -2.06 15.14 -1.55
N LYS A 19 -1.79 15.34 -0.25
CA LYS A 19 -0.83 14.50 0.49
C LYS A 19 -1.39 13.11 0.69
N LEU A 20 -2.68 13.01 1.04
CA LEU A 20 -3.37 11.72 1.11
C LEU A 20 -3.46 11.05 -0.27
N ALA A 21 -3.67 11.83 -1.33
CA ALA A 21 -3.68 11.32 -2.70
C ALA A 21 -2.32 10.73 -3.10
N ILE A 22 -1.21 11.41 -2.76
CA ILE A 22 0.15 10.90 -2.98
C ILE A 22 0.37 9.59 -2.23
N VAL A 23 -0.01 9.52 -0.95
CA VAL A 23 0.16 8.29 -0.15
C VAL A 23 -0.69 7.15 -0.70
N LEU A 24 -1.95 7.43 -1.10
CA LEU A 24 -2.82 6.43 -1.70
C LEU A 24 -2.24 5.89 -3.01
N ASN A 25 -1.75 6.77 -3.89
CA ASN A 25 -1.08 6.34 -5.13
C ASN A 25 0.14 5.47 -4.83
N GLN A 26 0.98 5.86 -3.86
CA GLN A 26 2.16 5.08 -3.51
C GLN A 26 1.81 3.69 -2.96
N LEU A 27 0.74 3.58 -2.16
CA LEU A 27 0.27 2.28 -1.64
C LEU A 27 -0.36 1.40 -2.73
N LEU A 28 -1.01 1.99 -3.74
CA LEU A 28 -1.50 1.27 -4.92
C LEU A 28 -0.33 0.68 -5.72
N GLU A 29 0.73 1.45 -5.93
CA GLU A 29 1.96 0.97 -6.59
C GLU A 29 2.59 -0.20 -5.82
N TYR A 30 2.67 -0.12 -4.49
CA TYR A 30 3.12 -1.24 -3.67
C TYR A 30 2.19 -2.45 -3.80
N ALA A 31 0.88 -2.27 -3.74
CA ALA A 31 -0.08 -3.36 -3.91
C ALA A 31 0.14 -4.09 -5.24
N GLN A 32 0.39 -3.36 -6.33
CA GLN A 32 0.72 -3.93 -7.63
C GLN A 32 2.06 -4.65 -7.64
N GLN A 33 3.11 -4.02 -7.09
CA GLN A 33 4.44 -4.61 -7.00
C GLN A 33 4.37 -5.95 -6.24
N TYR A 34 3.77 -5.95 -5.05
CA TYR A 34 3.64 -7.12 -4.18
C TYR A 34 2.60 -8.14 -4.63
N ALA A 35 1.62 -7.77 -5.46
CA ALA A 35 0.70 -8.74 -6.08
C ALA A 35 1.42 -9.72 -7.00
N SER A 36 2.57 -9.32 -7.57
CA SER A 36 3.42 -10.20 -8.40
C SER A 36 4.38 -11.08 -7.58
N PHE A 37 4.61 -10.75 -6.30
CA PHE A 37 5.51 -11.48 -5.42
C PHE A 37 4.74 -12.52 -4.60
N VAL A 38 4.68 -13.74 -5.12
CA VAL A 38 4.60 -14.92 -4.27
C VAL A 38 5.76 -14.85 -3.27
N HIS A 39 5.46 -14.69 -1.98
CA HIS A 39 6.50 -14.77 -0.95
C HIS A 39 6.85 -16.24 -0.73
N VAL A 40 8.15 -16.54 -0.82
CA VAL A 40 8.70 -17.82 -0.37
C VAL A 40 9.00 -17.65 1.11
N GLU A 41 8.12 -18.17 1.95
CA GLU A 41 8.42 -18.36 3.37
C GLU A 41 9.17 -19.69 3.53
N TYR A 42 9.84 -19.88 4.66
CA TYR A 42 10.49 -21.14 4.98
C TYR A 42 9.89 -21.68 6.28
N GLU A 43 9.33 -22.87 6.22
CA GLU A 43 8.98 -23.63 7.42
C GLU A 43 10.10 -24.64 7.73
N GLU A 44 10.48 -24.74 9.00
CA GLU A 44 11.39 -25.81 9.44
C GLU A 44 10.59 -27.08 9.72
N GLU A 45 10.74 -28.08 8.85
CA GLU A 45 10.21 -29.42 9.06
C GLU A 45 11.38 -30.41 9.11
N ASN A 46 11.50 -31.16 10.21
CA ASN A 46 12.59 -32.13 10.43
C ASN A 46 14.01 -31.57 10.24
N GLY A 47 14.23 -30.29 10.57
CA GLY A 47 15.53 -29.63 10.42
C GLY A 47 15.88 -29.22 8.98
N GLN A 48 14.91 -29.25 8.07
CA GLN A 48 15.04 -28.73 6.71
C GLN A 48 14.12 -27.52 6.50
N ASN A 49 14.65 -26.49 5.82
CA ASN A 49 13.87 -25.33 5.41
C ASN A 49 13.10 -25.67 4.13
N ILE A 50 11.78 -25.80 4.22
CA ILE A 50 10.92 -26.07 3.07
C ILE A 50 10.36 -24.75 2.55
N PRO A 51 10.56 -24.41 1.26
CA PRO A 51 10.01 -23.20 0.68
C PRO A 51 8.48 -23.32 0.53
N LEU A 52 7.74 -22.47 1.24
CA LEU A 52 6.29 -22.34 1.15
C LEU A 52 5.92 -21.16 0.25
N ILE A 53 5.18 -21.45 -0.82
CA ILE A 53 4.57 -20.42 -1.67
C ILE A 53 3.34 -19.88 -0.96
N VAL A 54 3.45 -18.68 -0.38
CA VAL A 54 2.36 -18.04 0.36
C VAL A 54 1.65 -17.02 -0.53
N ASN A 55 0.36 -17.25 -0.78
CA ASN A 55 -0.52 -16.23 -1.33
C ASN A 55 -0.84 -15.22 -0.21
N THR A 56 -0.29 -14.01 -0.31
CA THR A 56 -0.47 -12.97 0.70
C THR A 56 -1.86 -12.35 0.70
N GLY A 57 -2.72 -12.67 -0.28
CA GLY A 57 -4.08 -12.12 -0.37
C GLY A 57 -4.12 -10.59 -0.55
N GLY A 58 -3.08 -10.03 -1.19
CA GLY A 58 -2.90 -8.60 -1.40
C GLY A 58 -2.30 -7.83 -0.23
N TRP A 59 -1.91 -8.52 0.85
CA TRP A 59 -1.19 -7.89 1.97
C TRP A 59 0.29 -7.72 1.64
N PHE A 60 0.83 -6.55 1.95
CA PHE A 60 2.26 -6.24 1.78
C PHE A 60 2.86 -5.57 3.00
N ASN A 61 4.16 -5.81 3.23
CA ASN A 61 4.92 -5.23 4.32
C ASN A 61 5.59 -3.94 3.84
N VAL A 62 5.28 -2.80 4.47
CA VAL A 62 6.01 -1.54 4.24
C VAL A 62 6.01 -0.70 5.51
N THR A 63 7.10 0.02 5.77
CA THR A 63 7.19 0.92 6.94
C THR A 63 6.75 2.34 6.57
N SER A 64 6.24 3.10 7.54
CA SER A 64 5.92 4.52 7.32
C SER A 64 7.14 5.35 6.91
N GLU A 65 8.34 4.96 7.35
CA GLU A 65 9.59 5.60 6.93
C GLU A 65 9.89 5.35 5.45
N GLU A 66 9.71 4.12 4.98
CA GLU A 66 9.89 3.76 3.58
C GLU A 66 8.90 4.51 2.68
N VAL A 67 7.61 4.56 3.06
CA VAL A 67 6.60 5.35 2.33
C VAL A 67 6.98 6.85 2.32
N ALA A 68 7.43 7.41 3.45
CA ALA A 68 7.86 8.81 3.53
C ALA A 68 9.04 9.10 2.60
N ARG A 69 9.99 8.17 2.50
CA ARG A 69 11.15 8.27 1.62
C ARG A 69 10.77 8.21 0.14
N GLN A 70 9.82 7.36 -0.25
CA GLN A 70 9.40 7.22 -1.66
C GLN A 70 8.52 8.38 -2.13
N THR A 71 7.64 8.88 -1.24
CA THR A 71 6.72 9.98 -1.57
C THR A 71 7.37 11.35 -1.63
N LEU A 72 8.67 11.48 -1.30
CA LEU A 72 9.46 12.72 -1.34
C LEU A 72 8.83 13.93 -0.62
N MET A 73 7.86 13.70 0.28
CA MET A 73 7.16 14.79 0.97
C MET A 73 7.96 15.43 2.11
N ASN A 74 9.14 14.88 2.42
CA ASN A 74 10.01 15.33 3.51
C ASN A 74 9.29 15.45 4.86
N ILE A 75 8.52 14.42 5.22
CA ILE A 75 7.79 14.36 6.49
C ILE A 75 8.33 13.25 7.39
N SER A 76 8.09 13.38 8.69
CA SER A 76 8.47 12.34 9.65
C SER A 76 7.70 11.03 9.41
N SER A 77 8.31 9.90 9.80
CA SER A 77 7.64 8.59 9.81
C SER A 77 6.33 8.62 10.64
N LYS A 78 6.29 9.41 11.71
CA LYS A 78 5.07 9.64 12.52
C LYS A 78 3.97 10.32 11.70
N THR A 79 4.28 11.41 11.00
CA THR A 79 3.31 12.11 10.15
C THR A 79 2.81 11.21 9.02
N MET A 80 3.71 10.45 8.39
CA MET A 80 3.33 9.47 7.36
C MET A 80 2.39 8.41 7.91
N ARG A 81 2.61 7.95 9.15
CA ARG A 81 1.71 7.00 9.80
C ARG A 81 0.31 7.59 9.99
N GLU A 82 0.19 8.87 10.34
CA GLU A 82 -1.12 9.53 10.45
C GLU A 82 -1.84 9.61 9.10
N TYR A 83 -1.11 9.86 7.99
CA TYR A 83 -1.70 9.84 6.65
C TYR A 83 -2.21 8.45 6.26
N ILE A 84 -1.43 7.40 6.51
CA ILE A 84 -1.87 6.03 6.26
C ILE A 84 -3.10 5.71 7.11
N LYS A 85 -3.12 6.09 8.40
CA LYS A 85 -4.30 5.91 9.26
C LYS A 85 -5.53 6.65 8.77
N ALA A 86 -5.37 7.84 8.18
CA ALA A 86 -6.47 8.57 7.58
C ALA A 86 -7.06 7.79 6.38
N LEU A 87 -6.22 7.18 5.54
CA LEU A 87 -6.68 6.31 4.45
C LEU A 87 -7.37 5.04 4.97
N VAL A 88 -6.86 4.47 6.08
CA VAL A 88 -7.50 3.32 6.74
C VAL A 88 -8.88 3.68 7.27
N LYS A 89 -9.02 4.81 7.96
CA LYS A 89 -10.30 5.30 8.48
C LYS A 89 -11.33 5.54 7.37
N LYS A 90 -10.87 5.92 6.17
CA LYS A 90 -11.72 6.12 4.98
C LYS A 90 -12.03 4.83 4.22
N GLY A 91 -11.46 3.69 4.63
CA GLY A 91 -11.74 2.37 4.05
C GLY A 91 -11.01 2.07 2.75
N TRP A 92 -10.09 2.93 2.30
CA TRP A 92 -9.28 2.66 1.10
C TRP A 92 -8.10 1.73 1.38
N VAL A 93 -7.67 1.63 2.64
CA VAL A 93 -6.55 0.79 3.06
C VAL A 93 -6.98 -0.01 4.30
N GLU A 94 -6.56 -1.26 4.38
CA GLU A 94 -6.65 -2.08 5.59
C GLU A 94 -5.27 -2.20 6.22
N GLU A 95 -5.21 -2.30 7.54
CA GLU A 95 -3.97 -2.44 8.31
C GLU A 95 -4.07 -3.65 9.25
N ARG A 96 -2.98 -4.41 9.37
CA ARG A 96 -2.80 -5.43 10.42
C ARG A 96 -1.38 -5.47 10.96
N ASP A 97 -1.21 -6.08 12.12
CA ASP A 97 0.11 -6.44 12.64
C ASP A 97 0.73 -7.58 11.82
N ASN A 98 2.06 -7.59 11.68
CA ASN A 98 2.75 -8.70 11.02
C ASN A 98 2.57 -9.98 11.86
N PRO A 99 1.94 -11.03 11.31
CA PRO A 99 1.64 -12.26 12.05
C PRO A 99 2.89 -13.10 12.35
N SER A 100 3.96 -12.97 11.55
CA SER A 100 5.12 -13.86 11.61
C SER A 100 6.11 -13.52 12.74
N HIS A 101 6.29 -12.25 13.09
CA HIS A 101 7.31 -11.81 14.04
C HIS A 101 6.76 -10.74 14.99
N LYS A 102 6.29 -11.15 16.18
CA LYS A 102 5.67 -10.25 17.19
C LYS A 102 6.59 -9.10 17.65
N TRP A 103 7.90 -9.24 17.55
CA TRP A 103 8.87 -8.18 17.87
C TRP A 103 9.08 -7.19 16.71
N ASN A 104 8.77 -7.60 15.49
CA ASN A 104 8.86 -6.78 14.31
C ASN A 104 7.58 -5.95 14.18
N ARG A 105 7.68 -4.66 14.53
CA ARG A 105 6.56 -3.70 14.50
C ARG A 105 6.16 -3.28 13.08
N THR A 106 6.68 -3.96 12.05
CA THR A 106 6.29 -3.74 10.66
C THR A 106 4.80 -4.06 10.51
N LYS A 107 4.05 -3.11 9.98
CA LYS A 107 2.63 -3.27 9.70
C LYS A 107 2.46 -3.83 8.30
N GLN A 108 1.40 -4.60 8.12
CA GLN A 108 0.95 -5.01 6.80
C GLN A 108 -0.20 -4.14 6.38
N TYR A 109 -0.22 -3.80 5.09
CA TYR A 109 -1.30 -3.04 4.48
C TYR A 109 -1.87 -3.80 3.30
N ARG A 110 -3.16 -3.56 3.04
CA ARG A 110 -3.85 -4.02 1.83
C ARG A 110 -4.68 -2.88 1.29
N VAL A 111 -4.58 -2.58 0.00
CA VAL A 111 -5.42 -1.55 -0.62
C VAL A 111 -6.76 -2.16 -1.02
N ASN A 112 -7.85 -1.48 -0.66
CA ASN A 112 -9.19 -1.86 -1.08
C ASN A 112 -9.48 -1.27 -2.47
N HIS A 113 -9.05 -1.99 -3.51
CA HIS A 113 -9.21 -1.56 -4.90
C HIS A 113 -10.68 -1.33 -5.31
N ASP A 114 -11.61 -2.12 -4.75
CA ASP A 114 -13.05 -1.96 -5.02
C ASP A 114 -13.57 -0.65 -4.45
N GLN A 115 -13.19 -0.31 -3.21
CA GLN A 115 -13.58 0.95 -2.59
C GLN A 115 -12.97 2.16 -3.32
N VAL A 116 -11.71 2.08 -3.73
CA VAL A 116 -11.08 3.14 -4.54
C VAL A 116 -11.81 3.31 -5.88
N ARG A 117 -12.09 2.20 -6.59
CA ARG A 117 -12.86 2.20 -7.83
C ARG A 117 -14.24 2.85 -7.66
N LYS A 118 -15.01 2.42 -6.66
CA LYS A 118 -16.32 2.99 -6.34
C LYS A 118 -16.25 4.49 -6.05
N SER A 119 -15.21 4.91 -5.33
CA SER A 119 -15.00 6.34 -5.00
C SER A 119 -14.73 7.15 -6.25
N LEU A 120 -13.85 6.67 -7.15
CA LEU A 120 -13.54 7.33 -8.43
C LEU A 120 -14.79 7.47 -9.31
N LEU A 121 -15.52 6.37 -9.50
CA LEU A 121 -16.76 6.39 -10.29
C LEU A 121 -17.80 7.34 -9.70
N HIS A 122 -17.90 7.42 -8.38
CA HIS A 122 -18.84 8.33 -7.70
C HIS A 122 -18.55 9.80 -7.98
N VAL A 123 -17.28 10.19 -8.10
CA VAL A 123 -16.89 11.57 -8.43
C VAL A 123 -16.74 11.82 -9.94
N GLY A 124 -17.11 10.83 -10.78
CA GLY A 124 -17.13 10.98 -12.24
C GLY A 124 -15.82 10.63 -12.96
N TYR A 125 -14.86 10.01 -12.29
CA TYR A 125 -13.62 9.53 -12.91
C TYR A 125 -13.73 8.06 -13.34
N ASP A 126 -13.09 7.73 -14.47
CA ASP A 126 -12.94 6.35 -14.91
C ASP A 126 -11.96 5.59 -13.99
N SER A 127 -12.26 4.33 -13.73
CA SER A 127 -11.42 3.43 -12.93
C SER A 127 -10.24 2.82 -13.69
N THR A 128 -10.16 3.04 -15.02
CA THR A 128 -8.99 2.66 -15.84
C THR A 128 -7.69 3.26 -15.33
N VAL A 129 -7.74 4.39 -14.61
CA VAL A 129 -6.59 5.02 -13.91
C VAL A 129 -5.89 4.12 -12.87
N LEU A 130 -6.55 3.05 -12.43
CA LEU A 130 -5.95 2.03 -11.54
C LEU A 130 -5.13 0.98 -12.31
N THR A 131 -5.14 1.04 -13.64
CA THR A 131 -4.38 0.16 -14.54
C THR A 131 -3.33 1.05 -15.22
N ILE A 132 -2.08 0.95 -14.81
CA ILE A 132 -1.00 1.57 -15.58
C ILE A 132 -0.71 0.63 -16.75
N GLU A 133 -0.87 1.11 -17.99
CA GLU A 133 -0.37 0.39 -19.17
C GLU A 133 1.13 0.10 -18.97
N GLY A 134 1.49 -1.18 -19.12
CA GLY A 134 2.82 -1.72 -18.82
C GLY A 134 3.95 -1.13 -19.64
#